data_AF-A0A372Q850-F1
#
_entry.id   AF-A0A372Q850-F1
#
_cell.length_a   1.000
_cell.length_b   1.000
_cell.length_c   1.000
_cell.angle_alpha   90.00
_cell.angle_beta   90.00
_cell.angle_gamma   90.00
#
_symmetry.space_group_name_H-M   'P 1'
#
loop_
_entity.id
_entity.type
_entity.pdbx_description
1 polymer ?
#
loop_
_entity_poly.entity_id
_entity_poly.type
_entity_poly.pdbx_seq_one_letter_code
_entity_poly.pdbx_strand_id
1 'polypeptide(L)'
;MSQEDNENSSEYNELKLHLLKLNYHENFTSESIPLIKRLLNGLYTITENYQILHTHSQKVEKEKWELHCQVEPLKRSLAAITKENNQLHVDLIQKVEVNNKELLKNKFLIRKYEKENMDLKFLNSQYLIQTQLTEKKFLTERRKIEELLTIYNDTNSTNSNIGKGSKKNGFLELVLESIEMDEVLDPMPDEFDVITPPNPHIVDIVRQSQKIIKELEQSNKKLSDKEKNLQEQILSLQQQIVSREKEIARLGSLLINKRSGKFVASSSSDANSKVQQLESQLEYLQEYVIGLEQDITDLEKEKTNIIKETEEERQEILEELRDAREKDVKLLNDLQKLEHLVNELGETNTHAWKKNKIKETLASILSNNKEEPQQSIQTLSETTNTQFKIDFENISNENDHLRRALDKANNEIETLRKDLQSTTDRLRELYRFVKEGIKPLNIQTHNENVMTQTSVENIDSKELESLKQEKNDLLEQFQRELEEVKAQSNIEKEQITSITKERNNFEDLYKQLNLKLQTQIHSSTTQNHYKIIYL
;
A
#
# COMPACT_ATOMS: atom_id res chain seq x y z
N MET A 1 -110.32 28.36 -22.42
CA MET A 1 -109.35 29.44 -22.65
C MET A 1 -108.86 29.92 -21.28
N SER A 2 -108.41 29.07 -20.36
CA SER A 2 -107.38 28.01 -20.35
C SER A 2 -106.07 28.58 -19.79
N GLN A 3 -105.71 28.18 -18.57
CA GLN A 3 -104.47 28.57 -17.87
C GLN A 3 -103.20 28.39 -18.73
N GLU A 4 -103.22 27.44 -19.68
CA GLU A 4 -102.15 27.20 -20.66
C GLU A 4 -101.81 28.42 -21.53
N ASP A 5 -102.79 29.26 -21.90
CA ASP A 5 -102.53 30.44 -22.75
C ASP A 5 -101.78 31.54 -21.97
N ASN A 6 -102.00 31.62 -20.66
CA ASN A 6 -101.32 32.57 -19.79
C ASN A 6 -99.90 32.11 -19.43
N GLU A 7 -99.70 30.80 -19.20
CA GLU A 7 -98.37 30.21 -18.98
C GLU A 7 -97.48 30.36 -20.23
N ASN A 8 -98.02 30.07 -21.41
CA ASN A 8 -97.30 30.22 -22.68
C ASN A 8 -96.89 31.68 -22.96
N SER A 9 -97.72 32.65 -22.57
CA SER A 9 -97.42 34.08 -22.70
C SER A 9 -96.29 34.52 -21.74
N SER A 10 -96.27 33.97 -20.52
CA SER A 10 -95.20 34.24 -19.55
C SER A 10 -93.86 33.64 -20.01
N GLU A 11 -93.85 32.37 -20.43
CA GLU A 11 -92.64 31.71 -20.92
C GLU A 11 -92.09 32.36 -22.19
N TYR A 12 -92.96 32.83 -23.09
CA TYR A 12 -92.57 33.58 -24.29
C TYR A 12 -91.81 34.87 -23.93
N ASN A 13 -92.31 35.63 -22.96
CA ASN A 13 -91.68 36.89 -22.54
C ASN A 13 -90.35 36.67 -21.84
N GLU A 14 -90.23 35.63 -20.99
CA GLU A 14 -88.95 35.26 -20.36
C GLU A 14 -87.91 34.84 -21.41
N LEU A 15 -88.28 33.97 -22.36
CA LEU A 15 -87.38 33.50 -23.40
C LEU A 15 -86.96 34.63 -24.34
N LYS A 16 -87.88 35.54 -24.66
CA LYS A 16 -87.59 36.74 -25.46
C LYS A 16 -86.61 37.67 -24.74
N LEU A 17 -86.77 37.90 -23.44
CA LEU A 17 -85.79 38.66 -22.65
C LEU A 17 -84.41 37.98 -22.62
N HIS A 18 -84.38 36.64 -22.55
CA HIS A 18 -83.13 35.88 -22.54
C HIS A 18 -82.40 35.93 -23.89
N LEU A 19 -83.13 35.83 -25.00
CA LEU A 19 -82.60 35.97 -26.35
C LEU A 19 -82.15 37.41 -26.65
N LEU A 20 -82.89 38.41 -26.18
CA LEU A 20 -82.49 39.82 -26.29
C LEU A 20 -81.16 40.08 -25.57
N LYS A 21 -80.93 39.48 -24.39
CA LYS A 21 -79.64 39.55 -23.68
C LYS A 21 -78.49 38.92 -24.48
N LEU A 22 -78.79 37.95 -25.34
CA LEU A 22 -77.86 37.32 -26.27
C LEU A 22 -77.79 38.05 -27.62
N ASN A 23 -78.38 39.26 -27.73
CA ASN A 23 -78.49 40.08 -28.94
C ASN A 23 -79.27 39.44 -30.11
N TYR A 24 -80.15 38.47 -29.84
CA TYR A 24 -81.11 37.99 -30.83
C TYR A 24 -82.38 38.85 -30.76
N HIS A 25 -82.75 39.49 -31.88
CA HIS A 25 -83.86 40.45 -31.95
C HIS A 25 -85.04 39.98 -32.80
N GLU A 26 -84.96 38.77 -33.36
CA GLU A 26 -86.00 38.18 -34.20
C GLU A 26 -87.19 37.69 -33.37
N ASN A 27 -88.41 37.89 -33.88
CA ASN A 27 -89.63 37.38 -33.25
C ASN A 27 -89.85 35.90 -33.61
N PHE A 28 -90.38 35.11 -32.68
CA PHE A 28 -90.64 33.68 -32.88
C PHE A 28 -92.09 33.32 -32.50
N THR A 29 -92.57 32.18 -33.00
CA THR A 29 -93.92 31.65 -32.74
C THR A 29 -93.99 30.87 -31.43
N SER A 30 -95.17 30.80 -30.80
CA SER A 30 -95.38 30.09 -29.53
C SER A 30 -95.07 28.59 -29.61
N GLU A 31 -95.32 27.97 -30.77
CA GLU A 31 -94.99 26.55 -31.02
C GLU A 31 -93.48 26.26 -30.98
N SER A 32 -92.63 27.28 -31.17
CA SER A 32 -91.17 27.14 -31.25
C SER A 32 -90.47 27.25 -29.89
N ILE A 33 -91.19 27.69 -28.85
CA ILE A 33 -90.67 27.91 -27.48
C ILE A 33 -89.94 26.67 -26.92
N PRO A 34 -90.50 25.44 -26.97
CA PRO A 34 -89.87 24.27 -26.36
C PRO A 34 -88.54 23.89 -27.02
N LEU A 35 -88.46 24.05 -28.36
CA LEU A 35 -87.27 23.75 -29.13
C LEU A 35 -86.15 24.74 -28.83
N ILE A 36 -86.47 26.04 -28.80
CA ILE A 36 -85.50 27.10 -28.49
C ILE A 36 -84.97 26.91 -27.06
N LYS A 37 -85.84 26.62 -26.08
CA LYS A 37 -85.45 26.36 -24.69
C LYS A 37 -84.51 25.16 -24.58
N ARG A 38 -84.79 24.06 -25.31
CA ARG A 38 -83.95 22.87 -25.35
C ARG A 38 -82.58 23.14 -25.99
N LEU A 39 -82.53 23.91 -27.09
CA LEU A 39 -81.27 24.30 -27.74
C LEU A 39 -80.44 25.23 -26.84
N LEU A 40 -81.08 26.19 -26.18
CA LEU A 40 -80.40 27.13 -25.29
C LEU A 40 -79.79 26.40 -24.07
N ASN A 41 -80.54 25.49 -23.47
CA ASN A 41 -80.04 24.64 -22.39
C ASN A 41 -78.92 23.70 -22.86
N GLY A 42 -79.05 23.14 -24.08
CA GLY A 42 -77.97 22.38 -24.73
C GLY A 42 -76.70 23.21 -24.91
N LEU A 43 -76.82 24.46 -25.35
CA LEU A 43 -75.68 25.35 -25.52
C LEU A 43 -75.06 25.73 -24.17
N TYR A 44 -75.88 26.00 -23.14
CA TYR A 44 -75.41 26.29 -21.79
C TYR A 44 -74.58 25.12 -21.24
N THR A 45 -75.13 23.91 -21.28
CA THR A 45 -74.42 22.69 -20.83
C THR A 45 -73.15 22.41 -21.62
N ILE A 46 -73.15 22.60 -22.95
CA ILE A 46 -71.93 22.45 -23.76
C ILE A 46 -70.87 23.50 -23.36
N THR A 47 -71.27 24.74 -23.10
CA THR A 47 -70.35 25.82 -22.73
C THR A 47 -69.78 25.61 -21.33
N GLU A 48 -70.61 25.17 -20.39
CA GLU A 48 -70.21 24.79 -19.04
C GLU A 48 -69.24 23.60 -19.07
N ASN A 49 -69.57 22.54 -19.83
CA ASN A 49 -68.68 21.40 -20.03
C ASN A 49 -67.37 21.79 -20.70
N TYR A 50 -67.40 22.71 -21.68
CA TYR A 50 -66.19 23.24 -22.30
C TYR A 50 -65.32 23.99 -21.29
N GLN A 51 -65.90 24.82 -20.43
CA GLN A 51 -65.15 25.52 -19.38
C GLN A 51 -64.52 24.54 -18.38
N ILE A 52 -65.27 23.52 -17.95
CA ILE A 52 -64.76 22.45 -17.07
C ILE A 52 -63.62 21.69 -17.75
N LEU A 53 -63.79 21.31 -19.02
CA LEU A 53 -62.76 20.59 -19.77
C LEU A 53 -61.52 21.44 -20.00
N HIS A 54 -61.69 22.72 -20.34
CA HIS A 54 -60.60 23.66 -20.56
C HIS A 54 -59.79 23.88 -19.27
N THR A 55 -60.46 24.14 -18.14
CA THR A 55 -59.79 24.29 -16.85
C THR A 55 -59.06 23.01 -16.42
N HIS A 56 -59.67 21.84 -16.67
CA HIS A 56 -59.02 20.56 -16.43
C HIS A 56 -57.79 20.35 -17.32
N SER A 57 -57.89 20.66 -18.62
CA SER A 57 -56.78 20.57 -19.57
C SER A 57 -55.60 21.45 -19.15
N GLN A 58 -55.88 22.70 -18.75
CA GLN A 58 -54.85 23.61 -18.24
C GLN A 58 -54.19 23.08 -16.96
N LYS A 59 -54.97 22.46 -16.07
CA LYS A 59 -54.43 21.84 -14.86
C LYS A 59 -53.49 20.68 -15.20
N VAL A 60 -53.90 19.81 -16.12
CA VAL A 60 -53.07 18.67 -16.58
C VAL A 60 -51.80 19.14 -17.27
N GLU A 61 -51.85 20.19 -18.11
CA GLU A 61 -50.65 20.76 -18.73
C GLU A 61 -49.68 21.33 -17.70
N LYS A 62 -50.19 22.01 -16.67
CA LYS A 62 -49.37 22.52 -15.56
C LYS A 62 -48.73 21.38 -14.78
N GLU A 63 -49.48 20.35 -14.39
CA GLU A 63 -48.97 19.17 -13.69
C GLU A 63 -47.91 18.43 -14.53
N LYS A 64 -48.14 18.29 -15.85
CA LYS A 64 -47.17 17.70 -16.78
C LYS A 64 -45.88 18.51 -16.84
N TRP A 65 -45.97 19.84 -16.90
CA TRP A 65 -44.80 20.72 -16.90
C TRP A 65 -44.03 20.63 -15.58
N GLU A 66 -44.74 20.60 -14.46
CA GLU A 66 -44.14 20.47 -13.14
C GLU A 66 -43.42 19.13 -12.96
N LEU A 67 -44.05 18.03 -13.38
CA LEU A 67 -43.40 16.71 -13.44
C LEU A 67 -42.18 16.71 -14.36
N HIS A 68 -42.25 17.39 -15.50
CA HIS A 68 -41.11 17.51 -16.40
C HIS A 68 -39.94 18.22 -15.72
N CYS A 69 -40.20 19.35 -15.05
CA CYS A 69 -39.19 20.10 -14.29
C CYS A 69 -38.56 19.28 -13.15
N GLN A 70 -39.29 18.35 -12.53
CA GLN A 70 -38.77 17.46 -11.49
C GLN A 70 -37.96 16.28 -12.06
N VAL A 71 -38.45 15.66 -13.14
CA VAL A 71 -37.85 14.44 -13.70
C VAL A 71 -36.60 14.74 -14.52
N GLU A 72 -36.54 15.88 -15.19
CA GLU A 72 -35.44 16.21 -16.10
C GLU A 72 -34.08 16.32 -15.37
N PRO A 73 -33.96 17.03 -14.22
CA PRO A 73 -32.72 17.06 -13.44
C PRO A 73 -32.28 15.68 -12.96
N LEU A 74 -33.24 14.83 -12.56
CA LEU A 74 -32.95 13.45 -12.13
C LEU A 74 -32.41 12.61 -13.29
N LYS A 75 -32.95 12.78 -14.50
CA LYS A 75 -32.44 12.11 -15.70
C LYS A 75 -31.03 12.57 -16.05
N ARG A 76 -30.73 13.87 -15.96
CA ARG A 76 -29.37 14.39 -16.17
C ARG A 76 -28.40 13.84 -15.12
N SER A 77 -28.79 13.85 -13.86
CA SER A 77 -27.99 13.29 -12.76
C SER A 77 -27.72 11.81 -12.96
N LEU A 78 -28.74 11.01 -13.26
CA LEU A 78 -28.60 9.59 -13.55
C LEU A 78 -27.66 9.33 -14.75
N ALA A 79 -27.78 10.11 -15.82
CA ALA A 79 -26.90 10.00 -16.98
C ALA A 79 -25.44 10.36 -16.64
N ALA A 80 -25.22 11.37 -15.81
CA ALA A 80 -23.90 11.77 -15.34
C ALA A 80 -23.27 10.67 -14.46
N ILE A 81 -24.00 10.18 -13.46
CA ILE A 81 -23.55 9.09 -12.57
C ILE A 81 -23.28 7.81 -13.37
N THR A 82 -24.14 7.47 -14.33
CA THR A 82 -23.93 6.29 -15.18
C THR A 82 -22.65 6.43 -16.03
N LYS A 83 -22.39 7.62 -16.55
CA LYS A 83 -21.16 7.90 -17.30
C LYS A 83 -19.92 7.80 -16.40
N GLU A 84 -19.98 8.37 -15.20
CA GLU A 84 -18.91 8.30 -14.21
C GLU A 84 -18.65 6.86 -13.79
N ASN A 85 -19.68 6.11 -13.46
CA ASN A 85 -19.59 4.69 -13.08
C ASN A 85 -18.93 3.87 -14.20
N ASN A 86 -19.35 4.06 -15.45
CA ASN A 86 -18.73 3.40 -16.59
C ASN A 86 -17.25 3.79 -16.77
N GLN A 87 -16.91 5.07 -16.56
CA GLN A 87 -15.53 5.54 -16.65
C GLN A 87 -14.67 4.92 -15.54
N LEU A 88 -15.17 4.91 -14.30
CA LEU A 88 -14.49 4.30 -13.16
C LEU A 88 -14.26 2.80 -13.39
N HIS A 89 -15.24 2.09 -13.98
CA HIS A 89 -15.06 0.69 -14.36
C HIS A 89 -13.93 0.50 -15.36
N VAL A 90 -13.85 1.33 -16.41
CA VAL A 90 -12.76 1.27 -17.40
C VAL A 90 -11.41 1.59 -16.74
N ASP A 91 -11.35 2.63 -15.90
CA ASP A 91 -10.12 3.04 -15.22
C ASP A 91 -9.63 1.96 -14.25
N LEU A 92 -10.55 1.30 -13.54
CA LEU A 92 -10.23 0.17 -12.65
C LEU A 92 -9.61 -0.99 -13.45
N ILE A 93 -10.22 -1.37 -14.57
CA ILE A 93 -9.69 -2.42 -15.45
C ILE A 93 -8.28 -2.06 -15.91
N GLN A 94 -8.07 -0.83 -16.39
CA GLN A 94 -6.75 -0.38 -16.84
C GLN A 94 -5.71 -0.39 -15.72
N LYS A 95 -6.06 0.09 -14.52
CA LYS A 95 -5.16 0.07 -13.37
C LYS A 95 -4.78 -1.36 -12.98
N VAL A 96 -5.75 -2.29 -12.99
CA VAL A 96 -5.49 -3.70 -12.70
C VAL A 96 -4.56 -4.32 -13.76
N GLU A 97 -4.75 -4.00 -15.05
CA GLU A 97 -3.89 -4.49 -16.12
C GLU A 97 -2.44 -3.97 -16.00
N VAL A 98 -2.27 -2.66 -15.71
CA VAL A 98 -0.96 -2.06 -15.48
C VAL A 98 -0.28 -2.69 -14.28
N ASN A 99 -0.99 -2.80 -13.15
CA ASN A 99 -0.47 -3.42 -11.94
C ASN A 99 -0.07 -4.89 -12.16
N ASN A 100 -0.91 -5.67 -12.86
CA ASN A 100 -0.60 -7.06 -13.20
C ASN A 100 0.65 -7.16 -14.09
N LYS A 101 0.80 -6.25 -15.06
CA LYS A 101 1.98 -6.20 -15.92
C LYS A 101 3.25 -5.87 -15.13
N GLU A 102 3.18 -4.94 -14.19
CA GLU A 102 4.30 -4.60 -13.30
C GLU A 102 4.63 -5.73 -12.34
N LEU A 103 3.62 -6.37 -11.75
CA LEU A 103 3.77 -7.55 -10.91
C LEU A 103 4.48 -8.69 -11.64
N LEU A 104 4.09 -8.96 -12.90
CA LEU A 104 4.73 -9.98 -13.72
C LEU A 104 6.19 -9.64 -14.04
N LYS A 105 6.49 -8.38 -14.35
CA LYS A 105 7.87 -7.90 -14.54
C LYS A 105 8.70 -8.06 -13.26
N ASN A 106 8.15 -7.67 -12.11
CA ASN A 106 8.83 -7.77 -10.83
C ASN A 106 9.09 -9.23 -10.44
N LYS A 107 8.10 -10.12 -10.61
CA LYS A 107 8.27 -11.57 -10.41
C LYS A 107 9.38 -12.14 -11.30
N PHE A 108 9.45 -11.69 -12.55
CA PHE A 108 10.53 -12.10 -13.46
C PHE A 108 11.90 -11.61 -12.99
N LEU A 109 12.00 -10.34 -12.57
CA LEU A 109 13.25 -9.76 -12.06
C LEU A 109 13.70 -10.43 -10.76
N ILE A 110 12.78 -10.73 -9.84
CA ILE A 110 13.07 -11.47 -8.61
C ILE A 110 13.69 -12.82 -8.95
N ARG A 111 13.04 -13.62 -9.81
CA ARG A 111 13.58 -14.93 -10.23
C ARG A 111 14.95 -14.82 -10.90
N LYS A 112 15.18 -13.77 -11.70
CA LYS A 112 16.47 -13.50 -12.33
C LYS A 112 17.55 -13.26 -11.26
N TYR A 113 17.28 -12.39 -10.29
CA TYR A 113 18.24 -12.07 -9.23
C TYR A 113 18.43 -13.22 -8.24
N GLU A 114 17.38 -14.00 -7.95
CA GLU A 114 17.52 -15.23 -7.14
C GLU A 114 18.48 -16.21 -7.81
N LYS A 115 18.34 -16.44 -9.12
CA LYS A 115 19.26 -17.28 -9.87
C LYS A 115 20.69 -16.74 -9.83
N GLU A 116 20.87 -15.46 -10.14
CA GLU A 116 22.20 -14.81 -10.10
C GLU A 116 22.82 -14.88 -8.71
N ASN A 117 22.03 -14.71 -7.65
CA ASN A 117 22.50 -14.82 -6.28
C ASN A 117 22.88 -16.27 -5.91
N MET A 118 22.14 -17.27 -6.42
CA MET A 118 22.54 -18.67 -6.26
C MET A 118 23.86 -18.98 -6.99
N ASP A 119 24.02 -18.49 -8.21
CA ASP A 119 25.25 -18.65 -9.00
C ASP A 119 26.44 -17.98 -8.30
N LEU A 120 26.25 -16.77 -7.75
CA LEU A 120 27.27 -16.05 -6.98
C LEU A 120 27.62 -16.77 -5.66
N LYS A 121 26.63 -17.29 -4.94
CA LYS A 121 26.87 -18.09 -3.73
C LYS A 121 27.67 -19.35 -4.04
N PHE A 122 27.35 -20.02 -5.15
CA PHE A 122 28.11 -21.18 -5.62
C PHE A 122 29.56 -20.80 -5.96
N LEU A 123 29.76 -19.72 -6.72
CA LEU A 123 31.09 -19.24 -7.09
C LEU A 123 31.91 -18.85 -5.85
N ASN A 124 31.30 -18.15 -4.88
CA ASN A 124 31.95 -17.81 -3.63
C ASN A 124 32.34 -19.06 -2.82
N SER A 125 31.47 -20.07 -2.76
CA SER A 125 31.78 -21.36 -2.14
C SER A 125 32.99 -22.03 -2.81
N GLN A 126 33.08 -21.99 -4.14
CA GLN A 126 34.25 -22.51 -4.86
C GLN A 126 35.54 -21.74 -4.52
N TYR A 127 35.48 -20.40 -4.50
CA TYR A 127 36.63 -19.58 -4.12
C TYR A 127 37.07 -19.81 -2.67
N LEU A 128 36.12 -20.03 -1.77
CA LEU A 128 36.43 -20.37 -0.38
C LEU A 128 37.19 -21.70 -0.29
N ILE A 129 36.72 -22.74 -0.99
CA ILE A 129 37.40 -24.05 -1.04
C ILE A 129 38.79 -23.89 -1.66
N GLN A 130 38.92 -23.16 -2.76
CA GLN A 130 40.20 -22.93 -3.42
C GLN A 130 41.19 -22.21 -2.49
N THR A 131 40.73 -21.19 -1.77
CA THR A 131 41.54 -20.44 -0.80
C THR A 131 42.02 -21.35 0.32
N GLN A 132 41.15 -22.18 0.88
CA GLN A 132 41.52 -23.16 1.90
C GLN A 132 42.55 -24.19 1.40
N LEU A 133 42.42 -24.64 0.14
CA LEU A 133 43.41 -25.54 -0.46
C LEU A 133 44.76 -24.85 -0.67
N THR A 134 44.78 -23.59 -1.12
CA THR A 134 46.02 -22.81 -1.26
C THR A 134 46.66 -22.51 0.09
N GLU A 135 45.88 -22.21 1.13
CA GLU A 135 46.38 -22.02 2.49
C GLU A 135 47.00 -23.32 3.04
N LYS A 136 46.35 -24.47 2.83
CA LYS A 136 46.93 -25.77 3.21
C LYS A 136 48.27 -26.02 2.50
N LYS A 137 48.35 -25.77 1.18
CA LYS A 137 49.60 -25.89 0.42
C LYS A 137 50.68 -24.96 0.97
N PHE A 138 50.35 -23.69 1.17
CA PHE A 138 51.25 -22.70 1.76
C PHE A 138 51.76 -23.13 3.14
N LEU A 139 50.89 -23.63 4.02
CA LEU A 139 51.28 -24.15 5.33
C LEU A 139 52.22 -25.36 5.22
N THR A 140 52.00 -26.26 4.26
CA THR A 140 52.92 -27.39 4.04
C THR A 140 54.27 -26.95 3.49
N GLU A 141 54.31 -25.98 2.58
CA GLU A 141 55.56 -25.42 2.05
C GLU A 141 56.32 -24.66 3.14
N ARG A 142 55.62 -23.87 3.96
CA ARG A 142 56.21 -23.20 5.11
C ARG A 142 56.85 -24.20 6.09
N ARG A 143 56.15 -25.31 6.40
CA ARG A 143 56.71 -26.37 7.25
C ARG A 143 57.96 -26.99 6.65
N LYS A 144 57.98 -27.27 5.34
CA LYS A 144 59.18 -27.78 4.65
C LYS A 144 60.36 -26.81 4.74
N ILE A 145 60.09 -25.51 4.58
CA ILE A 145 61.13 -24.47 4.73
C ILE A 145 61.64 -24.45 6.16
N GLU A 146 60.75 -24.49 7.16
CA GLU A 146 61.13 -24.57 8.58
C GLU A 146 61.99 -25.82 8.87
N GLU A 147 61.61 -26.99 8.36
CA GLU A 147 62.38 -28.23 8.47
C GLU A 147 63.78 -28.12 7.82
N LEU A 148 63.87 -27.52 6.63
CA LEU A 148 65.15 -27.28 5.95
C LEU A 148 66.03 -26.29 6.74
N LEU A 149 65.43 -25.26 7.32
CA LEU A 149 66.13 -24.30 8.18
C LEU A 149 66.61 -24.96 9.47
N THR A 150 65.84 -25.86 10.08
CA THR A 150 66.30 -26.63 11.25
C THR A 150 67.45 -27.55 10.89
N ILE A 151 67.38 -28.27 9.76
CA ILE A 151 68.48 -29.13 9.28
C ILE A 151 69.74 -28.27 9.02
N TYR A 152 69.59 -27.11 8.40
CA TYR A 152 70.70 -26.17 8.18
C TYR A 152 71.32 -25.67 9.49
N ASN A 153 70.50 -25.32 10.48
CA ASN A 153 70.98 -24.89 11.79
C ASN A 153 71.66 -26.03 12.57
N ASP A 154 71.12 -27.25 12.53
CA ASP A 154 71.68 -28.43 13.20
C ASP A 154 72.99 -28.90 12.55
N THR A 155 73.10 -28.83 11.22
CA THR A 155 74.35 -29.11 10.48
C THR A 155 75.42 -28.06 10.72
N ASN A 156 75.05 -26.79 10.93
CA ASN A 156 76.00 -25.75 11.34
C ASN A 156 76.35 -25.84 12.83
N SER A 157 75.44 -26.28 13.70
CA SER A 157 75.65 -26.42 15.14
C SER A 157 76.52 -27.65 15.49
N THR A 158 76.37 -28.76 14.77
CA THR A 158 77.25 -29.94 14.89
C THR A 158 78.66 -29.71 14.32
N ASN A 159 78.86 -28.68 13.48
CA ASN A 159 80.17 -28.21 13.03
C ASN A 159 80.80 -27.15 13.95
N SER A 160 80.16 -26.77 15.06
CA SER A 160 80.71 -25.80 16.02
C SER A 160 81.68 -26.41 17.05
N ASN A 161 81.95 -27.72 17.00
CA ASN A 161 82.85 -28.41 17.93
C ASN A 161 84.05 -29.09 17.24
N ILE A 162 84.69 -28.44 16.25
CA ILE A 162 86.12 -28.65 15.94
C ILE A 162 86.69 -27.32 15.45
N GLY A 163 87.78 -26.88 16.08
CA GLY A 163 88.38 -25.57 15.87
C GLY A 163 89.07 -25.37 14.53
N LYS A 164 89.36 -24.08 14.27
CA LYS A 164 90.35 -23.54 13.31
C LYS A 164 90.25 -24.08 11.87
N GLY A 165 89.68 -23.27 10.98
CA GLY A 165 89.95 -23.42 9.55
C GLY A 165 89.01 -22.63 8.68
N SER A 166 89.55 -21.67 7.95
CA SER A 166 88.89 -20.91 6.90
C SER A 166 88.24 -21.80 5.82
N LYS A 167 87.26 -21.22 5.11
CA LYS A 167 86.64 -21.62 3.82
C LYS A 167 85.36 -22.46 3.94
N LYS A 168 84.22 -21.84 3.59
CA LYS A 168 83.42 -22.11 2.36
C LYS A 168 82.00 -21.53 2.51
N ASN A 169 81.82 -20.28 2.10
CA ASN A 169 80.54 -19.85 1.52
C ASN A 169 80.54 -20.43 0.10
N GLY A 170 79.97 -21.61 -0.10
CA GLY A 170 80.03 -22.34 -1.37
C GLY A 170 78.70 -22.89 -1.87
N PHE A 171 77.58 -22.49 -1.24
CA PHE A 171 76.25 -22.95 -1.66
C PHE A 171 75.44 -21.86 -2.37
N LEU A 172 75.71 -20.59 -2.10
CA LEU A 172 75.02 -19.46 -2.73
C LEU A 172 75.65 -19.00 -4.06
N GLU A 173 76.81 -19.54 -4.42
CA GLU A 173 77.56 -19.12 -5.61
C GLU A 173 77.31 -20.02 -6.84
N LEU A 174 76.62 -21.15 -6.68
CA LEU A 174 76.37 -22.11 -7.77
C LEU A 174 75.02 -21.94 -8.49
N VAL A 175 74.21 -20.93 -8.12
CA VAL A 175 72.89 -20.70 -8.73
C VAL A 175 72.87 -19.45 -9.62
N LEU A 176 73.92 -18.62 -9.59
CA LEU A 176 74.01 -17.38 -10.37
C LEU A 176 75.03 -17.42 -11.52
N GLU A 177 75.72 -18.55 -11.72
CA GLU A 177 76.77 -18.68 -12.73
C GLU A 177 76.36 -19.67 -13.82
N SER A 178 75.47 -19.24 -14.72
CA SER A 178 75.23 -19.85 -16.05
C SER A 178 74.24 -19.01 -16.88
N ILE A 179 74.64 -17.82 -17.36
CA ILE A 179 74.26 -17.33 -18.71
C ILE A 179 75.43 -16.45 -19.19
N GLU A 180 76.44 -17.08 -19.79
CA GLU A 180 77.41 -16.40 -20.66
C GLU A 180 76.66 -15.86 -21.89
N MET A 181 76.74 -14.55 -22.11
CA MET A 181 76.32 -13.88 -23.34
C MET A 181 77.54 -13.78 -24.25
N ASP A 182 77.64 -14.71 -25.21
CA ASP A 182 78.51 -14.58 -26.38
C ASP A 182 77.77 -15.16 -27.59
N GLU A 183 77.00 -14.32 -28.28
CA GLU A 183 76.60 -14.59 -29.66
C GLU A 183 76.90 -13.38 -30.53
N VAL A 184 77.76 -13.64 -31.49
CA VAL A 184 78.35 -12.73 -32.47
C VAL A 184 77.25 -12.14 -33.37
N LEU A 185 77.23 -10.82 -33.50
CA LEU A 185 76.41 -10.09 -34.47
C LEU A 185 76.90 -10.39 -35.91
N ASP A 186 76.11 -11.14 -36.68
CA ASP A 186 76.21 -11.16 -38.14
C ASP A 186 75.43 -9.97 -38.74
N PRO A 187 75.92 -9.36 -39.84
CA PRO A 187 75.26 -8.24 -40.49
C PRO A 187 73.99 -8.70 -41.22
N MET A 188 72.94 -7.89 -41.07
CA MET A 188 71.58 -8.07 -41.57
C MET A 188 71.52 -8.34 -43.08
N PRO A 189 70.76 -9.37 -43.52
CA PRO A 189 70.15 -9.37 -44.83
C PRO A 189 68.83 -8.58 -44.77
N ASP A 190 68.74 -7.56 -45.61
CA ASP A 190 67.47 -6.99 -46.07
C ASP A 190 66.58 -8.10 -46.65
N GLU A 191 65.26 -7.92 -46.51
CA GLU A 191 64.17 -8.77 -47.02
C GLU A 191 63.77 -9.99 -46.17
N PHE A 192 62.83 -9.77 -45.23
CA PHE A 192 61.76 -10.72 -44.96
C PHE A 192 60.46 -10.00 -44.60
N ASP A 193 59.53 -9.94 -45.57
CA ASP A 193 58.09 -9.89 -45.32
C ASP A 193 57.70 -11.17 -44.55
N VAL A 194 57.74 -11.12 -43.23
CA VAL A 194 57.17 -12.17 -42.37
C VAL A 194 56.24 -11.51 -41.37
N ILE A 195 54.96 -11.80 -41.54
CA ILE A 195 53.88 -11.56 -40.60
C ILE A 195 54.22 -12.33 -39.32
N THR A 196 54.87 -11.65 -38.37
CA THR A 196 54.90 -12.11 -36.97
C THR A 196 53.46 -12.02 -36.45
N PRO A 197 52.88 -13.08 -35.85
CA PRO A 197 51.57 -12.99 -35.23
C PRO A 197 51.63 -11.88 -34.17
N PRO A 198 50.70 -10.91 -34.16
CA PRO A 198 50.77 -9.84 -33.18
C PRO A 198 50.67 -10.46 -31.79
N ASN A 199 51.64 -10.11 -30.93
CA ASN A 199 51.73 -10.59 -29.55
C ASN A 199 50.34 -10.59 -28.90
N PRO A 200 49.83 -11.72 -28.38
CA PRO A 200 48.44 -11.87 -27.95
C PRO A 200 48.00 -10.81 -26.92
N HIS A 201 48.94 -10.34 -26.10
CA HIS A 201 48.71 -9.24 -25.15
C HIS A 201 48.46 -7.89 -25.83
N ILE A 202 49.11 -7.61 -26.97
CA ILE A 202 48.88 -6.39 -27.77
C ILE A 202 47.53 -6.47 -28.47
N VAL A 203 47.15 -7.66 -28.97
CA VAL A 203 45.82 -7.88 -29.57
C VAL A 203 44.70 -7.64 -28.56
N ASP A 204 44.87 -8.14 -27.33
CA ASP A 204 43.87 -7.97 -26.27
C ASP A 204 43.75 -6.52 -25.80
N ILE A 205 44.87 -5.80 -25.65
CA ILE A 205 44.84 -4.35 -25.34
C ILE A 205 44.17 -3.58 -26.49
N VAL A 206 44.56 -3.84 -27.74
CA VAL A 206 43.96 -3.16 -28.91
C VAL A 206 42.47 -3.46 -29.00
N ARG A 207 42.04 -4.70 -28.72
CA ARG A 207 40.63 -5.09 -28.69
C ARG A 207 39.87 -4.43 -27.54
N GLN A 208 40.49 -4.28 -26.37
CA GLN A 208 39.91 -3.56 -25.24
C GLN A 208 39.79 -2.06 -25.53
N SER A 209 40.82 -1.44 -26.10
CA SER A 209 40.78 -0.04 -26.54
C SER A 209 39.72 0.17 -27.61
N GLN A 210 39.59 -0.73 -28.59
CA GLN A 210 38.52 -0.67 -29.60
C GLN A 210 37.13 -0.82 -28.98
N LYS A 211 36.97 -1.66 -27.94
CA LYS A 211 35.71 -1.78 -27.19
C LYS A 211 35.38 -0.48 -26.45
N ILE A 212 36.36 0.11 -25.76
CA ILE A 212 36.20 1.39 -25.06
C ILE A 212 35.88 2.51 -26.05
N ILE A 213 36.56 2.56 -27.20
CA ILE A 213 36.29 3.52 -28.27
C ILE A 213 34.85 3.36 -28.77
N LYS A 214 34.39 2.14 -29.04
CA LYS A 214 32.99 1.90 -29.45
C LYS A 214 31.98 2.29 -28.37
N GLU A 215 32.26 2.03 -27.11
CA GLU A 215 31.40 2.42 -25.98
C GLU A 215 31.36 3.95 -25.83
N LEU A 216 32.50 4.63 -25.98
CA LEU A 216 32.59 6.08 -26.00
C LEU A 216 31.87 6.68 -27.20
N GLU A 217 32.01 6.12 -28.40
CA GLU A 217 31.29 6.54 -29.61
C GLU A 217 29.77 6.36 -29.43
N GLN A 218 29.33 5.24 -28.84
CA GLN A 218 27.92 5.02 -28.54
C GLN A 218 27.40 5.99 -27.48
N SER A 219 28.19 6.27 -26.45
CA SER A 219 27.85 7.27 -25.42
C SER A 219 27.76 8.67 -26.02
N ASN A 220 28.72 9.03 -26.88
CA ASN A 220 28.76 10.32 -27.56
C ASN A 220 27.57 10.47 -28.53
N LYS A 221 27.20 9.41 -29.26
CA LYS A 221 26.00 9.39 -30.08
C LYS A 221 24.73 9.58 -29.25
N LYS A 222 24.59 8.85 -28.13
CA LYS A 222 23.45 9.03 -27.20
C LYS A 222 23.39 10.45 -26.62
N LEU A 223 24.54 11.05 -26.31
CA LEU A 223 24.60 12.41 -25.82
C LEU A 223 24.18 13.41 -26.89
N SER A 224 24.65 13.22 -28.13
CA SER A 224 24.27 14.05 -29.29
C SER A 224 22.78 13.94 -29.62
N ASP A 225 22.20 12.73 -29.55
CA ASP A 225 20.76 12.54 -29.74
C ASP A 225 19.94 13.22 -28.64
N LYS A 226 20.41 13.18 -27.38
CA LYS A 226 19.79 13.93 -26.28
C LYS A 226 19.91 15.44 -26.48
N GLU A 227 21.05 15.93 -26.95
CA GLU A 227 21.27 17.34 -27.23
C GLU A 227 20.30 17.86 -28.30
N LYS A 228 20.13 17.11 -29.39
CA LYS A 228 19.14 17.44 -30.43
C LYS A 228 17.71 17.48 -29.89
N ASN A 229 17.32 16.50 -29.08
CA ASN A 229 16.00 16.47 -28.46
C ASN A 229 15.79 17.67 -27.52
N LEU A 230 16.79 18.02 -26.71
CA LEU A 230 16.74 19.21 -25.86
C LEU A 230 16.64 20.50 -26.69
N GLN A 231 17.37 20.60 -27.80
CA GLN A 231 17.26 21.73 -28.73
C GLN A 231 15.85 21.83 -29.35
N GLU A 232 15.25 20.72 -29.77
CA GLU A 232 13.87 20.68 -30.29
C GLU A 232 12.85 21.11 -29.22
N GLN A 233 13.03 20.67 -27.97
CA GLN A 233 12.18 21.10 -26.85
C GLN A 233 12.33 22.60 -26.58
N ILE A 234 13.56 23.13 -26.60
CA ILE A 234 13.80 24.57 -26.44
C ILE A 234 13.11 25.36 -27.55
N LEU A 235 13.21 24.92 -28.81
CA LEU A 235 12.54 25.58 -29.94
C LEU A 235 11.01 25.57 -29.79
N SER A 236 10.43 24.44 -29.36
CA SER A 236 8.99 24.34 -29.07
C SER A 236 8.56 25.29 -27.95
N LEU A 237 9.33 25.36 -26.85
CA LEU A 237 9.06 26.26 -25.74
C LEU A 237 9.19 27.74 -26.17
N GLN A 238 10.20 28.08 -26.96
CA GLN A 238 10.34 29.42 -27.55
C GLN A 238 9.13 29.79 -28.42
N GLN A 239 8.65 28.87 -29.26
CA GLN A 239 7.45 29.10 -30.07
C GLN A 239 6.19 29.30 -29.23
N GLN A 240 6.05 28.56 -28.12
CA GLN A 240 4.96 28.76 -27.16
C GLN A 240 5.04 30.12 -26.47
N ILE A 241 6.25 30.56 -26.08
CA ILE A 241 6.47 31.89 -25.48
C ILE A 241 6.05 32.97 -26.47
N VAL A 242 6.53 32.93 -27.71
CA VAL A 242 6.15 33.90 -28.76
C VAL A 242 4.63 33.93 -28.98
N SER A 243 3.97 32.77 -28.95
CA SER A 243 2.52 32.68 -29.10
C SER A 243 1.78 33.32 -27.91
N ARG A 244 2.27 33.10 -26.68
CA ARG A 244 1.74 33.73 -25.47
C ARG A 244 1.99 35.24 -25.47
N GLU A 245 3.16 35.71 -25.87
CA GLU A 245 3.48 37.14 -25.98
C GLU A 245 2.58 37.86 -26.98
N LYS A 246 2.29 37.25 -28.12
CA LYS A 246 1.30 37.79 -29.09
C LYS A 246 -0.08 37.93 -28.48
N GLU A 247 -0.52 36.95 -27.69
CA GLU A 247 -1.81 37.00 -27.02
C GLU A 247 -1.84 38.03 -25.88
N ILE A 248 -0.75 38.14 -25.11
CA ILE A 248 -0.57 39.19 -24.11
C ILE A 248 -0.62 40.57 -24.76
N ALA A 249 0.02 40.75 -25.92
CA ALA A 249 -0.04 42.01 -26.67
C ALA A 249 -1.46 42.31 -27.17
N ARG A 250 -2.19 41.29 -27.66
CA ARG A 250 -3.59 41.42 -28.10
C ARG A 250 -4.51 41.81 -26.94
N LEU A 251 -4.41 41.10 -25.82
CA LEU A 251 -5.18 41.39 -24.60
C LEU A 251 -4.81 42.76 -24.03
N GLY A 252 -3.52 43.11 -24.02
CA GLY A 252 -3.03 44.42 -23.61
C GLY A 252 -3.62 45.55 -24.46
N SER A 253 -3.67 45.37 -25.78
CA SER A 253 -4.30 46.32 -26.71
C SER A 253 -5.81 46.47 -26.45
N LEU A 254 -6.51 45.37 -26.17
CA LEU A 254 -7.92 45.39 -25.81
C LEU A 254 -8.17 46.12 -24.48
N LEU A 255 -7.26 45.97 -23.52
CA LEU A 255 -7.32 46.61 -22.21
C LEU A 255 -7.04 48.12 -22.30
N ILE A 256 -6.09 48.53 -23.15
CA ILE A 256 -5.80 49.93 -23.44
C ILE A 256 -7.00 50.58 -24.14
N ASN A 257 -7.61 49.90 -25.11
CA ASN A 257 -8.83 50.39 -25.78
C ASN A 257 -10.03 50.48 -24.83
N LYS A 258 -10.12 49.59 -23.82
CA LYS A 258 -11.13 49.71 -22.75
C LYS A 258 -10.82 50.84 -21.76
N ARG A 259 -9.55 51.21 -21.56
CA ARG A 259 -9.13 52.32 -20.68
C ARG A 259 -9.19 53.69 -21.36
N SER A 260 -9.10 53.79 -22.68
CA SER A 260 -9.04 55.06 -23.42
C SER A 260 -10.38 55.79 -23.61
N GLY A 261 -11.36 55.58 -22.71
CA GLY A 261 -12.37 56.60 -22.40
C GLY A 261 -13.24 57.07 -23.57
N LYS A 262 -13.94 56.16 -24.25
CA LYS A 262 -15.05 56.54 -25.14
C LYS A 262 -16.23 55.58 -25.01
N PHE A 263 -16.78 55.47 -23.80
CA PHE A 263 -18.19 55.14 -23.66
C PHE A 263 -18.83 56.10 -22.67
N VAL A 264 -19.79 56.83 -23.22
CA VAL A 264 -20.73 57.72 -22.56
C VAL A 264 -21.45 56.96 -21.45
N ALA A 265 -21.70 57.66 -20.35
CA ALA A 265 -22.58 57.27 -19.25
C ALA A 265 -23.65 56.26 -19.66
N SER A 266 -23.40 55.00 -19.30
CA SER A 266 -24.42 53.98 -19.13
C SER A 266 -23.97 53.12 -17.97
N SER A 267 -24.96 52.78 -17.14
CA SER A 267 -24.99 51.62 -16.26
C SER A 267 -24.35 51.70 -14.86
N SER A 268 -24.97 52.49 -13.97
CA SER A 268 -25.10 52.09 -12.55
C SER A 268 -25.67 50.66 -12.39
N SER A 269 -26.43 50.19 -13.40
CA SER A 269 -26.91 48.81 -13.53
C SER A 269 -25.80 47.77 -13.78
N ASP A 270 -24.73 48.10 -14.50
CA ASP A 270 -23.64 47.14 -14.77
C ASP A 270 -22.70 47.05 -13.57
N ALA A 271 -22.53 48.16 -12.82
CA ALA A 271 -21.83 48.13 -11.55
C ALA A 271 -22.56 47.24 -10.53
N ASN A 272 -23.88 47.35 -10.41
CA ASN A 272 -24.67 46.45 -9.54
C ASN A 272 -24.68 45.00 -10.03
N SER A 273 -24.78 44.76 -11.35
CA SER A 273 -24.65 43.41 -11.90
C SER A 273 -23.26 42.82 -11.67
N LYS A 274 -22.21 43.65 -11.72
CA LYS A 274 -20.83 43.25 -11.42
C LYS A 274 -20.65 42.92 -9.94
N VAL A 275 -21.25 43.70 -9.05
CA VAL A 275 -21.25 43.42 -7.61
C VAL A 275 -21.98 42.11 -7.32
N GLN A 276 -23.15 41.89 -7.91
CA GLN A 276 -23.90 40.63 -7.76
C GLN A 276 -23.13 39.43 -8.32
N GLN A 277 -22.42 39.60 -9.44
CA GLN A 277 -21.57 38.55 -10.01
C GLN A 277 -20.36 38.24 -9.11
N LEU A 278 -19.77 39.26 -8.48
CA LEU A 278 -18.68 39.09 -7.52
C LEU A 278 -19.18 38.43 -6.23
N GLU A 279 -20.38 38.76 -5.77
CA GLU A 279 -21.03 38.12 -4.62
C GLU A 279 -21.26 36.63 -4.86
N SER A 280 -21.82 36.24 -6.02
CA SER A 280 -21.96 34.83 -6.38
C SER A 280 -20.61 34.10 -6.54
N GLN A 281 -19.57 34.80 -7.00
CA GLN A 281 -18.21 34.25 -7.05
C GLN A 281 -17.62 34.08 -5.65
N LEU A 282 -17.89 35.01 -4.74
CA LEU A 282 -17.47 34.95 -3.35
C LEU A 282 -18.17 33.79 -2.63
N GLU A 283 -19.46 33.62 -2.87
CA GLU A 283 -20.27 32.51 -2.34
C GLU A 283 -19.76 31.16 -2.85
N TYR A 284 -19.49 31.02 -4.15
CA TYR A 284 -18.88 29.82 -4.71
C TYR A 284 -17.49 29.52 -4.12
N LEU A 285 -16.66 30.55 -3.96
CA LEU A 285 -15.33 30.39 -3.35
C LEU A 285 -15.43 30.03 -1.86
N GLN A 286 -16.40 30.58 -1.13
CA GLN A 286 -16.64 30.24 0.27
C GLN A 286 -17.13 28.80 0.41
N GLU A 287 -18.10 28.38 -0.40
CA GLU A 287 -18.58 26.99 -0.40
C GLU A 287 -17.47 26.01 -0.80
N TYR A 288 -16.64 26.37 -1.78
CA TYR A 288 -15.48 25.58 -2.17
C TYR A 288 -14.41 25.49 -1.06
N VAL A 289 -14.14 26.60 -0.36
CA VAL A 289 -13.22 26.61 0.78
C VAL A 289 -13.77 25.76 1.93
N ILE A 290 -15.06 25.85 2.24
CA ILE A 290 -15.70 25.01 3.26
C ILE A 290 -15.62 23.53 2.86
N GLY A 291 -15.83 23.19 1.59
CA GLY A 291 -15.67 21.83 1.07
C GLY A 291 -14.22 21.33 1.23
N LEU A 292 -13.23 22.14 0.89
CA LEU A 292 -11.82 21.80 1.10
C LEU A 292 -11.45 21.66 2.58
N GLU A 293 -11.99 22.51 3.45
CA GLU A 293 -11.81 22.41 4.89
C GLU A 293 -12.41 21.09 5.42
N GLN A 294 -13.61 20.72 4.96
CA GLN A 294 -14.26 19.45 5.29
C GLN A 294 -13.39 18.27 4.83
N ASP A 295 -12.93 18.26 3.59
CA ASP A 295 -12.05 17.22 3.03
C ASP A 295 -10.74 17.09 3.83
N ILE A 296 -10.14 18.22 4.22
CA ILE A 296 -8.95 18.22 5.09
C ILE A 296 -9.28 17.59 6.44
N THR A 297 -10.41 17.95 7.07
CA THR A 297 -10.79 17.37 8.36
C THR A 297 -11.06 15.87 8.27
N ASP A 298 -11.62 15.39 7.16
CA ASP A 298 -11.90 13.97 6.97
C ASP A 298 -10.63 13.18 6.66
N LEU A 299 -9.69 13.74 5.88
CA LEU A 299 -8.36 13.18 5.69
C LEU A 299 -7.55 13.18 6.99
N GLU A 300 -7.69 14.19 7.84
CA GLU A 300 -7.06 14.21 9.17
C GLU A 300 -7.61 13.11 10.07
N LYS A 301 -8.94 12.88 10.06
CA LYS A 301 -9.55 11.75 10.78
C LYS A 301 -9.06 10.41 10.25
N GLU A 302 -9.02 10.23 8.93
CA GLU A 302 -8.52 9.00 8.30
C GLU A 302 -7.05 8.75 8.67
N LYS A 303 -6.20 9.79 8.60
CA LYS A 303 -4.81 9.72 9.04
C LYS A 303 -4.70 9.32 10.51
N THR A 304 -5.53 9.89 11.40
CA THR A 304 -5.52 9.51 12.82
C THR A 304 -5.96 8.06 13.04
N ASN A 305 -6.93 7.57 12.27
CA ASN A 305 -7.37 6.18 12.33
C ASN A 305 -6.27 5.23 11.85
N ILE A 306 -5.62 5.51 10.72
CA ILE A 306 -4.50 4.71 10.22
C ILE A 306 -3.33 4.68 11.22
N ILE A 307 -3.01 5.82 11.83
CA ILE A 307 -1.98 5.88 12.88
C ILE A 307 -2.38 5.01 14.07
N LYS A 308 -3.65 5.02 14.47
CA LYS A 308 -4.16 4.20 15.57
C LYS A 308 -4.08 2.71 15.24
N GLU A 309 -4.55 2.30 14.06
CA GLU A 309 -4.48 0.91 13.57
C GLU A 309 -3.03 0.44 13.49
N THR A 310 -2.13 1.26 12.93
CA THR A 310 -0.70 0.92 12.83
C THR A 310 -0.06 0.80 14.23
N GLU A 311 -0.45 1.63 15.18
CA GLU A 311 0.04 1.57 16.56
C GLU A 311 -0.49 0.34 17.30
N GLU A 312 -1.75 -0.05 17.06
CA GLU A 312 -2.35 -1.29 17.57
C GLU A 312 -1.61 -2.52 17.02
N GLU A 313 -1.40 -2.60 15.71
CA GLU A 313 -0.61 -3.67 15.07
C GLU A 313 0.84 -3.69 15.62
N ARG A 314 1.45 -2.53 15.82
CA ARG A 314 2.80 -2.42 16.40
C ARG A 314 2.83 -2.95 17.83
N GLN A 315 1.80 -2.67 18.63
CA GLN A 315 1.69 -3.18 19.99
C GLN A 315 1.49 -4.70 20.01
N GLU A 316 0.65 -5.23 19.12
CA GLU A 316 0.44 -6.67 18.96
C GLU A 316 1.74 -7.39 18.60
N ILE A 317 2.50 -6.88 17.62
CA ILE A 317 3.80 -7.44 17.23
C ILE A 317 4.81 -7.39 18.40
N LEU A 318 4.82 -6.30 19.17
CA LEU A 318 5.71 -6.19 20.33
C LEU A 318 5.35 -7.19 21.44
N GLU A 319 4.05 -7.45 21.62
CA GLU A 319 3.54 -8.45 22.55
C GLU A 319 3.94 -9.87 22.13
N GLU A 320 3.73 -10.21 20.85
CA GLU A 320 4.16 -11.50 20.29
C GLU A 320 5.68 -11.72 20.41
N LEU A 321 6.47 -10.68 20.18
CA LEU A 321 7.93 -10.74 20.30
C LEU A 321 8.36 -10.94 21.77
N ARG A 322 7.63 -10.33 22.72
CA ARG A 322 7.84 -10.56 24.15
C ARG A 322 7.56 -12.01 24.53
N ASP A 323 6.44 -12.55 24.08
CA ASP A 323 6.05 -13.94 24.33
C ASP A 323 7.04 -14.94 23.72
N ALA A 324 7.50 -14.67 22.50
CA ALA A 324 8.55 -15.47 21.85
C ALA A 324 9.85 -15.43 22.67
N ARG A 325 10.26 -14.25 23.14
CA ARG A 325 11.45 -14.10 23.99
C ARG A 325 11.31 -14.85 25.32
N GLU A 326 10.12 -14.85 25.93
CA GLU A 326 9.88 -15.61 27.16
C GLU A 326 9.98 -17.13 26.92
N LYS A 327 9.45 -17.61 25.79
CA LYS A 327 9.61 -19.01 25.35
C LYS A 327 11.08 -19.36 25.12
N ASP A 328 11.84 -18.50 24.46
CA ASP A 328 13.28 -18.69 24.24
C ASP A 328 14.06 -18.76 25.56
N VAL A 329 13.72 -17.91 26.53
CA VAL A 329 14.32 -17.96 27.88
C VAL A 329 13.98 -19.27 28.59
N LYS A 330 12.73 -19.73 28.51
CA LYS A 330 12.33 -21.04 29.06
C LYS A 330 13.09 -22.18 28.41
N LEU A 331 13.21 -22.17 27.08
CA LEU A 331 13.96 -23.17 26.32
C LEU A 331 15.45 -23.15 26.69
N LEU A 332 16.05 -21.97 26.87
CA LEU A 332 17.44 -21.83 27.30
C LEU A 332 17.65 -22.43 28.70
N ASN A 333 16.73 -22.16 29.63
CA ASN A 333 16.78 -22.76 30.97
C ASN A 333 16.64 -24.29 30.92
N ASP A 334 15.78 -24.81 30.05
CA ASP A 334 15.61 -26.26 29.88
C ASP A 334 16.84 -26.90 29.21
N LEU A 335 17.47 -26.22 28.25
CA LEU A 335 18.77 -26.62 27.70
C LEU A 335 19.86 -26.63 28.76
N GLN A 336 19.91 -25.64 29.65
CA GLN A 336 20.86 -25.62 30.78
C GLN A 336 20.60 -26.77 31.76
N LYS A 337 19.33 -27.11 32.04
CA LYS A 337 19.00 -28.30 32.85
C LYS A 337 19.45 -29.58 32.16
N LEU A 338 19.24 -29.69 30.84
CA LEU A 338 19.71 -30.83 30.06
C LEU A 338 21.23 -30.91 30.05
N GLU A 339 21.93 -29.79 29.90
CA GLU A 339 23.39 -29.73 29.99
C GLU A 339 23.88 -30.17 31.37
N HIS A 340 23.23 -29.73 32.45
CA HIS A 340 23.53 -30.18 33.81
C HIS A 340 23.31 -31.69 33.96
N LEU A 341 22.18 -32.22 33.49
CA LEU A 341 21.89 -33.66 33.51
C LEU A 341 22.90 -34.46 32.68
N VAL A 342 23.33 -33.95 31.53
CA VAL A 342 24.36 -34.57 30.68
C VAL A 342 25.72 -34.55 31.38
N ASN A 343 26.07 -33.46 32.06
CA ASN A 343 27.30 -33.35 32.83
C ASN A 343 27.27 -34.31 34.04
N GLU A 344 26.17 -34.40 34.78
CA GLU A 344 25.98 -35.39 35.84
C GLU A 344 26.04 -36.83 35.31
N LEU A 345 25.47 -37.10 34.12
CA LEU A 345 25.59 -38.39 33.46
C LEU A 345 27.04 -38.67 33.03
N GLY A 346 27.76 -37.66 32.58
CA GLY A 346 29.18 -37.72 32.25
C GLY A 346 30.03 -38.01 33.48
N GLU A 347 29.78 -37.35 34.61
CA GLU A 347 30.45 -37.58 35.88
C GLU A 347 30.16 -38.97 36.44
N THR A 348 28.89 -39.40 36.45
CA THR A 348 28.52 -40.77 36.85
C THR A 348 29.11 -41.82 35.91
N ASN A 349 29.22 -41.54 34.60
CA ASN A 349 29.88 -42.42 33.65
C ASN A 349 31.40 -42.45 33.85
N THR A 350 32.06 -41.35 34.19
CA THR A 350 33.51 -41.37 34.55
C THR A 350 33.76 -42.10 35.87
N HIS A 351 32.85 -41.98 36.85
CA HIS A 351 32.88 -42.78 38.08
C HIS A 351 32.58 -44.26 37.82
N ALA A 352 31.63 -44.56 36.94
CA ALA A 352 31.36 -45.92 36.47
C ALA A 352 32.54 -46.50 35.69
N TRP A 353 33.24 -45.69 34.89
CA TRP A 353 34.45 -46.08 34.15
C TRP A 353 35.62 -46.34 35.09
N LYS A 354 35.84 -45.51 36.12
CA LYS A 354 36.84 -45.77 37.16
C LYS A 354 36.51 -47.03 37.98
N LYS A 355 35.23 -47.23 38.34
CA LYS A 355 34.75 -48.44 39.04
C LYS A 355 34.84 -49.69 38.14
N ASN A 356 34.56 -49.55 36.85
CA ASN A 356 34.70 -50.61 35.86
C ASN A 356 36.15 -50.94 35.57
N LYS A 357 37.07 -49.95 35.53
CA LYS A 357 38.51 -50.17 35.39
C LYS A 357 39.11 -50.88 36.61
N ILE A 358 38.64 -50.56 37.82
CA ILE A 358 38.97 -51.32 39.04
C ILE A 358 38.38 -52.74 38.98
N LYS A 359 37.15 -52.90 38.50
CA LYS A 359 36.55 -54.21 38.19
C LYS A 359 37.29 -54.97 37.10
N GLU A 360 37.84 -54.32 36.08
CA GLU A 360 38.60 -54.92 34.97
C GLU A 360 39.97 -55.38 35.45
N THR A 361 40.61 -54.64 36.35
CA THR A 361 41.83 -55.09 37.03
C THR A 361 41.57 -56.25 37.99
N LEU A 362 40.42 -56.29 38.66
CA LEU A 362 40.00 -57.43 39.50
C LEU A 362 39.51 -58.63 38.67
N ALA A 363 38.89 -58.39 37.50
CA ALA A 363 38.41 -59.41 36.57
C ALA A 363 39.53 -60.00 35.72
N SER A 364 40.57 -59.22 35.38
CA SER A 364 41.80 -59.75 34.74
C SER A 364 42.57 -60.71 35.66
N ILE A 365 42.41 -60.57 36.98
CA ILE A 365 42.96 -61.51 37.98
C ILE A 365 42.09 -62.76 38.13
N LEU A 366 40.78 -62.67 37.84
CA LEU A 366 39.80 -63.74 38.05
C LEU A 366 39.34 -64.47 36.77
N SER A 367 39.72 -64.00 35.57
CA SER A 367 39.21 -64.52 34.29
C SER A 367 40.32 -65.09 33.39
N ASN A 368 41.19 -65.93 33.97
CA ASN A 368 41.51 -67.17 33.27
C ASN A 368 40.21 -68.00 33.22
N ASN A 369 39.40 -67.81 32.18
CA ASN A 369 38.45 -68.75 31.57
C ASN A 369 37.27 -68.02 30.89
N LYS A 370 37.33 -68.02 29.55
CA LYS A 370 36.27 -68.16 28.53
C LYS A 370 35.07 -67.20 28.39
N GLU A 371 35.03 -66.62 27.17
CA GLU A 371 33.92 -66.51 26.19
C GLU A 371 32.82 -65.41 26.33
N GLU A 372 33.09 -64.31 25.62
CA GLU A 372 32.29 -63.54 24.62
C GLU A 372 30.90 -62.88 24.85
N PRO A 373 30.58 -61.81 24.05
CA PRO A 373 29.48 -60.86 24.26
C PRO A 373 28.34 -60.99 23.22
N GLN A 374 27.08 -61.14 23.66
CA GLN A 374 25.89 -61.11 22.77
C GLN A 374 24.74 -60.19 23.22
N GLN A 375 24.86 -59.45 24.35
CA GLN A 375 23.73 -58.72 24.93
C GLN A 375 23.58 -57.25 24.49
N SER A 376 24.57 -56.68 23.80
CA SER A 376 24.58 -55.22 23.50
C SER A 376 23.89 -54.83 22.19
N ILE A 377 23.64 -55.78 21.28
CA ILE A 377 23.05 -55.49 19.96
C ILE A 377 21.52 -55.54 20.00
N GLN A 378 20.93 -56.34 20.90
CA GLN A 378 19.48 -56.52 20.99
C GLN A 378 18.78 -55.29 21.60
N THR A 379 19.38 -54.67 22.62
CA THR A 379 18.80 -53.52 23.34
C THR A 379 18.72 -52.22 22.51
N LEU A 380 19.66 -52.01 21.58
CA LEU A 380 19.67 -50.87 20.66
C LEU A 380 18.63 -51.01 19.53
N SER A 381 18.30 -52.24 19.13
CA SER A 381 17.27 -52.49 18.09
C SER A 381 15.84 -52.34 18.62
N GLU A 382 15.62 -52.59 19.90
CA GLU A 382 14.30 -52.48 20.52
C GLU A 382 13.92 -51.02 20.80
N THR A 383 14.87 -50.20 21.25
CA THR A 383 14.65 -48.76 21.53
C THR A 383 14.40 -47.94 20.27
N THR A 384 15.08 -48.26 19.16
CA THR A 384 14.86 -47.59 17.88
C THR A 384 13.48 -47.93 17.29
N ASN A 385 13.06 -49.19 17.37
CA ASN A 385 11.73 -49.60 16.91
C ASN A 385 10.58 -49.02 17.76
N THR A 386 10.77 -48.84 19.08
CA THR A 386 9.75 -48.18 19.91
C THR A 386 9.59 -46.69 19.59
N GLN A 387 10.69 -46.01 19.27
CA GLN A 387 10.64 -44.58 18.94
C GLN A 387 9.91 -44.32 17.62
N PHE A 388 10.23 -45.09 16.57
CA PHE A 388 9.54 -44.97 15.28
C PHE A 388 8.04 -45.28 15.37
N LYS A 389 7.64 -46.16 16.29
CA LYS A 389 6.23 -46.49 16.50
C LYS A 389 5.45 -45.31 17.11
N ILE A 390 6.06 -44.62 18.08
CA ILE A 390 5.48 -43.42 18.71
C ILE A 390 5.35 -42.28 17.70
N ASP A 391 6.40 -42.06 16.89
CA ASP A 391 6.39 -40.99 15.88
C ASP A 391 5.34 -41.26 14.79
N PHE A 392 5.17 -42.52 14.37
CA PHE A 392 4.14 -42.89 13.40
C PHE A 392 2.72 -42.68 13.94
N GLU A 393 2.50 -43.01 15.22
CA GLU A 393 1.19 -42.84 15.87
C GLU A 393 0.85 -41.35 16.07
N ASN A 394 1.84 -40.51 16.38
CA ASN A 394 1.67 -39.06 16.46
C ASN A 394 1.31 -38.45 15.09
N ILE A 395 2.01 -38.82 14.02
CA ILE A 395 1.72 -38.36 12.65
C ILE A 395 0.33 -38.84 12.18
N SER A 396 -0.07 -40.05 12.57
CA SER A 396 -1.40 -40.58 12.27
C SER A 396 -2.49 -39.76 12.97
N ASN A 397 -2.31 -39.45 14.26
CA ASN A 397 -3.25 -38.65 15.04
C ASN A 397 -3.37 -37.22 14.52
N GLU A 398 -2.26 -36.61 14.09
CA GLU A 398 -2.25 -35.28 13.48
C GLU A 398 -2.98 -35.26 12.14
N ASN A 399 -2.75 -36.27 11.28
CA ASN A 399 -3.50 -36.41 10.02
C ASN A 399 -5.01 -36.57 10.26
N ASP A 400 -5.42 -37.34 11.26
CA ASP A 400 -6.84 -37.50 11.61
C ASP A 400 -7.44 -36.22 12.19
N HIS A 401 -6.66 -35.40 12.88
CA HIS A 401 -7.09 -34.07 13.33
C HIS A 401 -7.29 -33.12 12.14
N LEU A 402 -6.33 -33.09 11.22
CA LEU A 402 -6.40 -32.25 10.02
C LEU A 402 -7.57 -32.64 9.12
N ARG A 403 -7.85 -33.95 8.96
CA ARG A 403 -9.03 -34.45 8.23
C ARG A 403 -10.34 -33.98 8.86
N ARG A 404 -10.48 -34.07 10.19
CA ARG A 404 -11.67 -33.58 10.90
C ARG A 404 -11.83 -32.07 10.80
N ALA A 405 -10.75 -31.30 10.82
CA ALA A 405 -10.79 -29.86 10.63
C ALA A 405 -11.24 -29.50 9.20
N LEU A 406 -10.73 -30.22 8.19
CA LEU A 406 -11.12 -30.06 6.80
C LEU A 406 -12.61 -30.38 6.58
N ASP A 407 -13.12 -31.44 7.19
CA ASP A 407 -14.54 -31.81 7.11
C ASP A 407 -15.45 -30.75 7.76
N LYS A 408 -15.02 -30.17 8.88
CA LYS A 408 -15.76 -29.05 9.52
C LYS A 408 -15.81 -27.82 8.61
N ALA A 409 -14.68 -27.42 8.04
CA ALA A 409 -14.62 -26.29 7.11
C ALA A 409 -15.47 -26.53 5.85
N ASN A 410 -15.47 -27.75 5.32
CA ASN A 410 -16.32 -28.11 4.18
C ASN A 410 -17.81 -28.05 4.52
N ASN A 411 -18.22 -28.51 5.71
CA ASN A 411 -19.60 -28.39 6.16
C ASN A 411 -20.02 -26.93 6.32
N GLU A 412 -19.15 -26.08 6.85
CA GLU A 412 -19.41 -24.64 6.99
C GLU A 412 -19.56 -23.95 5.63
N ILE A 413 -18.68 -24.27 4.67
CA ILE A 413 -18.80 -23.80 3.28
C ILE A 413 -20.14 -24.25 2.67
N GLU A 414 -20.58 -25.48 2.91
CA GLU A 414 -21.85 -25.97 2.38
C GLU A 414 -23.06 -25.29 3.02
N THR A 415 -23.00 -24.96 4.31
CA THR A 415 -24.03 -24.14 4.97
C THR A 415 -24.08 -22.72 4.40
N LEU A 416 -22.94 -22.07 4.22
CA LEU A 416 -22.85 -20.74 3.61
C LEU A 416 -23.36 -20.73 2.16
N ARG A 417 -23.10 -21.80 1.39
CA ARG A 417 -23.66 -21.96 0.04
C ARG A 417 -25.18 -22.06 0.06
N LYS A 418 -25.74 -22.81 1.00
CA LYS A 418 -27.19 -22.94 1.17
C LYS A 418 -27.84 -21.61 1.55
N ASP A 419 -27.20 -20.84 2.42
CA ASP A 419 -27.67 -19.51 2.83
C ASP A 419 -27.58 -18.51 1.68
N LEU A 420 -26.49 -18.53 0.91
CA LEU A 420 -26.32 -17.71 -0.29
C LEU A 420 -27.37 -18.07 -1.36
N GLN A 421 -27.70 -19.35 -1.52
CA GLN A 421 -28.76 -19.79 -2.42
C GLN A 421 -30.14 -19.29 -1.94
N SER A 422 -30.43 -19.39 -0.64
CA SER A 422 -31.69 -18.90 -0.07
C SER A 422 -31.88 -17.37 -0.22
N THR A 423 -30.80 -16.60 -0.04
CA THR A 423 -30.81 -15.14 -0.22
C THR A 423 -30.95 -14.76 -1.69
N THR A 424 -30.32 -15.51 -2.59
CA THR A 424 -30.48 -15.36 -4.05
C THR A 424 -31.91 -15.65 -4.49
N ASP A 425 -32.54 -16.70 -3.96
CA ASP A 425 -33.92 -17.04 -4.26
C ASP A 425 -34.90 -16.00 -3.69
N ARG A 426 -34.64 -15.46 -2.49
CA ARG A 426 -35.41 -14.36 -1.90
C ARG A 426 -35.28 -13.06 -2.71
N LEU A 427 -34.09 -12.74 -3.21
CA LEU A 427 -33.88 -11.60 -4.12
C LEU A 427 -34.60 -11.81 -5.45
N ARG A 428 -34.61 -13.03 -5.99
CA ARG A 428 -35.33 -13.38 -7.21
C ARG A 428 -36.85 -13.25 -7.02
N GLU A 429 -37.36 -13.59 -5.84
CA GLU A 429 -38.75 -13.44 -5.47
C GLU A 429 -39.17 -11.98 -5.28
N LEU A 430 -38.33 -11.16 -4.62
CA LEU A 430 -38.52 -9.71 -4.54
C LEU A 430 -38.47 -9.05 -5.92
N TYR A 431 -37.55 -9.48 -6.78
CA TYR A 431 -37.44 -8.97 -8.15
C TYR A 431 -38.68 -9.33 -8.99
N ARG A 432 -39.24 -10.52 -8.80
CA ARG A 432 -40.52 -10.93 -9.39
C ARG A 432 -41.69 -10.09 -8.85
N PHE A 433 -41.73 -9.83 -7.54
CA PHE A 433 -42.75 -9.01 -6.90
C PHE A 433 -42.74 -7.55 -7.41
N VAL A 434 -41.55 -6.97 -7.58
CA VAL A 434 -41.36 -5.63 -8.14
C VAL A 434 -41.69 -5.60 -9.65
N LYS A 435 -41.45 -6.69 -10.38
CA LYS A 435 -41.72 -6.81 -11.82
C LYS A 435 -43.19 -7.07 -12.15
N GLU A 436 -43.98 -7.68 -11.27
CA GLU A 436 -45.35 -8.15 -11.58
C GLU A 436 -46.52 -7.30 -11.05
N GLY A 437 -46.33 -6.24 -10.26
CA GLY A 437 -47.50 -5.40 -9.96
C GLY A 437 -47.34 -4.22 -9.00
N ILE A 438 -47.24 -3.02 -9.56
CA ILE A 438 -47.79 -1.81 -8.94
C ILE A 438 -49.31 -1.85 -9.15
N LYS A 439 -50.06 -2.31 -8.14
CA LYS A 439 -51.48 -1.97 -7.91
C LYS A 439 -51.73 -1.85 -6.41
N PRO A 440 -52.36 -0.76 -5.91
CA PRO A 440 -52.64 -0.61 -4.50
C PRO A 440 -54.06 -1.12 -4.17
N LEU A 441 -54.18 -2.00 -3.16
CA LEU A 441 -55.40 -2.19 -2.37
C LEU A 441 -55.00 -2.97 -1.10
N ASN A 442 -54.97 -2.31 0.06
CA ASN A 442 -55.98 -2.41 1.13
C ASN A 442 -56.37 -3.84 1.49
N ILE A 443 -56.10 -4.26 2.73
CA ILE A 443 -57.01 -5.05 3.58
C ILE A 443 -56.55 -4.91 5.04
N GLN A 444 -57.46 -4.40 5.85
CA GLN A 444 -57.53 -4.59 7.29
C GLN A 444 -57.93 -6.03 7.62
N THR A 445 -57.18 -6.64 8.55
CA THR A 445 -57.63 -7.53 9.64
C THR A 445 -58.64 -8.66 9.35
N HIS A 446 -58.22 -9.92 9.54
CA HIS A 446 -58.87 -10.77 10.55
C HIS A 446 -57.99 -11.91 11.04
N ASN A 447 -58.07 -12.12 12.35
CA ASN A 447 -57.40 -13.14 13.16
C ASN A 447 -57.83 -14.56 12.80
N GLU A 448 -56.94 -15.53 13.04
CA GLU A 448 -57.24 -16.70 13.89
C GLU A 448 -55.95 -17.48 14.25
N ASN A 449 -55.98 -18.09 15.44
CA ASN A 449 -55.07 -19.10 16.03
C ASN A 449 -54.00 -18.67 17.07
N VAL A 450 -54.51 -18.24 18.22
CA VAL A 450 -54.44 -18.91 19.55
C VAL A 450 -53.36 -20.00 19.77
N MET A 451 -52.62 -19.79 20.88
CA MET A 451 -51.86 -20.74 21.72
C MET A 451 -50.50 -21.26 21.24
N THR A 452 -49.42 -20.51 21.54
CA THR A 452 -48.10 -21.02 22.04
C THR A 452 -47.06 -19.89 22.24
N GLN A 453 -47.33 -18.81 22.96
CA GLN A 453 -46.34 -17.70 23.08
C GLN A 453 -46.11 -17.09 24.47
N THR A 454 -46.60 -17.68 25.56
CA THR A 454 -46.41 -17.10 26.91
C THR A 454 -45.25 -17.69 27.73
N SER A 455 -44.35 -18.49 27.13
CA SER A 455 -43.18 -19.05 27.86
C SER A 455 -41.81 -18.73 27.25
N VAL A 456 -41.75 -18.09 26.07
CA VAL A 456 -40.47 -17.76 25.41
C VAL A 456 -40.00 -16.34 25.73
N GLU A 457 -40.90 -15.38 25.98
CA GLU A 457 -40.53 -13.97 26.23
C GLU A 457 -39.89 -13.69 27.61
N ASN A 458 -40.00 -14.60 28.58
CA ASN A 458 -39.46 -14.39 29.94
C ASN A 458 -38.01 -14.87 30.14
N ILE A 459 -37.46 -15.67 29.22
CA ILE A 459 -36.05 -16.11 29.30
C ILE A 459 -35.16 -15.12 28.53
N ASP A 460 -35.61 -14.67 27.36
CA ASP A 460 -34.88 -13.71 26.53
C ASP A 460 -34.78 -12.31 27.16
N SER A 461 -35.75 -11.90 28.00
CA SER A 461 -35.71 -10.59 28.64
C SER A 461 -34.63 -10.48 29.72
N LYS A 462 -34.38 -11.53 30.52
CA LYS A 462 -33.36 -11.51 31.57
C LYS A 462 -31.94 -11.58 31.02
N GLU A 463 -31.70 -12.41 30.01
CA GLU A 463 -30.39 -12.45 29.34
C GLU A 463 -30.12 -11.16 28.56
N LEU A 464 -31.14 -10.57 27.92
CA LEU A 464 -31.01 -9.28 27.26
C LEU A 464 -30.72 -8.14 28.24
N GLU A 465 -31.26 -8.21 29.46
CA GLU A 465 -31.03 -7.22 30.51
C GLU A 465 -29.65 -7.38 31.16
N SER A 466 -29.16 -8.62 31.33
CA SER A 466 -27.78 -8.87 31.77
C SER A 466 -26.74 -8.48 30.72
N LEU A 467 -27.00 -8.73 29.43
CA LEU A 467 -26.13 -8.27 28.33
C LEU A 467 -26.13 -6.75 28.19
N LYS A 468 -27.25 -6.08 28.47
CA LYS A 468 -27.29 -4.61 28.54
C LYS A 468 -26.49 -4.07 29.74
N GLN A 469 -26.56 -4.74 30.88
CA GLN A 469 -25.78 -4.38 32.07
C GLN A 469 -24.28 -4.55 31.80
N GLU A 470 -23.87 -5.70 31.27
CA GLU A 470 -22.47 -5.99 30.93
C GLU A 470 -21.91 -5.02 29.88
N LYS A 471 -22.72 -4.69 28.85
CA LYS A 471 -22.37 -3.65 27.88
C LYS A 471 -22.15 -2.29 28.53
N ASN A 472 -22.98 -1.92 29.51
CA ASN A 472 -22.88 -0.62 30.19
C ASN A 472 -21.66 -0.58 31.12
N ASP A 473 -21.36 -1.66 31.83
CA ASP A 473 -20.18 -1.77 32.68
C ASP A 473 -18.89 -1.71 31.85
N LEU A 474 -18.87 -2.37 30.69
CA LEU A 474 -17.75 -2.32 29.76
C LEU A 474 -17.58 -0.91 29.15
N LEU A 475 -18.69 -0.23 28.85
CA LEU A 475 -18.66 1.15 28.35
C LEU A 475 -18.09 2.12 29.40
N GLU A 476 -18.45 1.94 30.67
CA GLU A 476 -17.93 2.74 31.78
C GLU A 476 -16.45 2.45 32.07
N GLN A 477 -16.01 1.21 31.86
CA GLN A 477 -14.58 0.85 31.91
C GLN A 477 -13.80 1.53 30.78
N PHE A 478 -14.29 1.47 29.54
CA PHE A 478 -13.64 2.15 28.41
C PHE A 478 -13.59 3.67 28.60
N GLN A 479 -14.64 4.26 29.19
CA GLN A 479 -14.62 5.70 29.51
C GLN A 479 -13.57 6.05 30.56
N ARG A 480 -13.39 5.22 31.59
CA ARG A 480 -12.32 5.41 32.59
C ARG A 480 -10.92 5.28 32.00
N GLU A 481 -10.67 4.25 31.19
CA GLU A 481 -9.38 4.06 30.52
C GLU A 481 -9.09 5.22 29.55
N LEU A 482 -10.10 5.73 28.86
CA LEU A 482 -9.95 6.87 27.95
C LEU A 482 -9.65 8.18 28.70
N GLU A 483 -10.19 8.37 29.90
CA GLU A 483 -9.81 9.50 30.77
C GLU A 483 -8.39 9.35 31.32
N GLU A 484 -7.97 8.14 31.67
CA GLU A 484 -6.61 7.86 32.15
C GLU A 484 -5.56 8.10 31.05
N VAL A 485 -5.83 7.63 29.82
CA VAL A 485 -4.96 7.88 28.66
C VAL A 485 -4.90 9.38 28.31
N LYS A 486 -6.01 10.10 28.44
CA LYS A 486 -6.03 11.57 28.26
C LYS A 486 -5.20 12.28 29.32
N ALA A 487 -5.27 11.83 30.58
CA ALA A 487 -4.45 12.38 31.66
C ALA A 487 -2.96 12.14 31.39
N GLN A 488 -2.59 10.92 30.97
CA GLN A 488 -1.22 10.56 30.63
C GLN A 488 -0.69 11.37 29.43
N SER A 489 -1.51 11.54 28.39
CA SER A 489 -1.18 12.37 27.22
C SER A 489 -0.93 13.83 27.60
N ASN A 490 -1.66 14.37 28.58
CA ASN A 490 -1.44 15.73 29.07
C ASN A 490 -0.13 15.85 29.87
N ILE A 491 0.21 14.86 30.69
CA ILE A 491 1.49 14.82 31.42
C ILE A 491 2.67 14.79 30.43
N GLU A 492 2.58 13.96 29.38
CA GLU A 492 3.62 13.89 28.34
C GLU A 492 3.74 15.19 27.54
N LYS A 493 2.63 15.85 27.23
CA LYS A 493 2.64 17.19 26.61
C LYS A 493 3.36 18.19 27.49
N GLU A 494 3.10 18.20 28.80
CA GLU A 494 3.81 19.08 29.74
C GLU A 494 5.32 18.78 29.75
N GLN A 495 5.73 17.52 29.76
CA GLN A 495 7.13 17.13 29.68
C GLN A 495 7.79 17.60 28.37
N ILE A 496 7.13 17.42 27.22
CA ILE A 496 7.62 17.90 25.92
C ILE A 496 7.77 19.42 25.93
N THR A 497 6.84 20.16 26.52
CA THR A 497 6.97 21.62 26.63
C THR A 497 8.14 22.03 27.53
N SER A 498 8.41 21.29 28.61
CA SER A 498 9.58 21.53 29.47
C SER A 498 10.90 21.28 28.73
N ILE A 499 11.01 20.13 28.03
CA ILE A 499 12.17 19.79 27.21
C ILE A 499 12.38 20.82 26.10
N THR A 500 11.29 21.30 25.49
CA THR A 500 11.37 22.33 24.44
C THR A 500 11.89 23.65 24.99
N LYS A 501 11.47 24.05 26.20
CA LYS A 501 12.01 25.24 26.89
C LYS A 501 13.49 25.09 27.21
N GLU A 502 13.91 23.92 27.71
CA GLU A 502 15.33 23.63 27.96
C GLU A 502 16.15 23.69 26.67
N ARG A 503 15.66 23.06 25.58
CA ARG A 503 16.32 23.11 24.27
C ARG A 503 16.51 24.55 23.80
N ASN A 504 15.50 25.40 23.93
CA ASN A 504 15.58 26.80 23.54
C ASN A 504 16.58 27.59 24.41
N ASN A 505 16.64 27.31 25.71
CA ASN A 505 17.66 27.91 26.58
C ASN A 505 19.09 27.48 26.17
N PHE A 506 19.28 26.22 25.79
CA PHE A 506 20.58 25.74 25.28
C PHE A 506 20.94 26.38 23.94
N GLU A 507 19.97 26.56 23.04
CA GLU A 507 20.13 27.26 21.77
C GLU A 507 20.59 28.71 21.98
N ASP A 508 19.99 29.41 22.95
CA ASP A 508 20.35 30.78 23.28
C ASP A 508 21.74 30.89 23.93
N LEU A 509 22.10 29.96 24.83
CA LEU A 509 23.45 29.83 25.38
C LEU A 509 24.49 29.58 24.28
N TYR A 510 24.16 28.72 23.32
CA TYR A 510 25.04 28.41 22.19
C TYR A 510 25.27 29.64 21.30
N LYS A 511 24.20 30.40 21.00
CA LYS A 511 24.30 31.68 20.27
C LYS A 511 25.17 32.70 21.01
N GLN A 512 25.00 32.83 22.34
CA GLN A 512 25.82 33.73 23.15
C GLN A 512 27.30 33.32 23.15
N LEU A 513 27.59 32.01 23.22
CA LEU A 513 28.96 31.49 23.18
C LEU A 513 29.62 31.77 21.82
N ASN A 514 28.89 31.54 20.72
CA ASN A 514 29.37 31.86 19.37
C ASN A 514 29.64 33.37 19.19
N LEU A 515 28.80 34.23 19.75
CA LEU A 515 29.01 35.68 19.72
C LEU A 515 30.28 36.09 20.51
N LYS A 516 30.53 35.46 21.66
CA LYS A 516 31.78 35.67 22.43
C LYS A 516 33.02 35.19 21.67
N LEU A 517 32.95 34.02 21.02
CA LEU A 517 34.03 33.51 20.18
C LEU A 517 34.34 34.45 19.02
N GLN A 518 33.31 34.97 18.33
CA GLN A 518 33.50 35.93 17.25
C GLN A 518 34.14 37.23 17.75
N THR A 519 33.68 37.79 18.88
CA THR A 519 34.27 39.02 19.43
C THR A 519 35.72 38.82 19.89
N GLN A 520 36.07 37.65 20.42
CA GLN A 520 37.45 37.31 20.80
C GLN A 520 38.39 37.12 19.59
N ILE A 521 37.88 36.56 18.49
CA ILE A 521 38.64 36.49 17.24
C ILE A 521 38.89 37.90 16.68
N HIS A 522 37.88 38.78 16.71
CA HIS A 522 38.03 40.16 16.23
C HIS A 522 39.01 40.96 17.10
N SER A 523 38.97 40.83 18.42
CA SER A 523 39.91 41.52 19.32
C SER A 523 41.36 41.03 19.15
N SER A 524 41.56 39.71 18.97
CA SER A 524 42.87 39.11 18.69
C SER A 524 43.44 39.55 17.33
N THR A 525 42.59 39.63 16.31
CA THR A 525 42.97 40.12 14.97
C THR A 525 43.35 41.59 15.01
N THR A 526 42.62 42.40 15.79
CA THR A 526 42.89 43.83 15.96
C THR A 526 44.20 44.06 16.73
N GLN A 527 44.47 43.30 17.80
CA GLN A 527 45.75 43.35 18.54
C GLN A 527 46.95 42.98 17.66
N ASN A 528 46.80 41.96 16.79
CA ASN A 528 47.85 41.58 15.86
C ASN A 528 48.09 42.65 14.78
N HIS A 529 47.04 43.35 14.34
CA HIS A 529 47.16 44.46 13.39
C HIS A 529 47.93 45.66 13.99
N TYR A 530 47.67 46.00 15.26
CA TYR A 530 48.43 47.05 15.97
C TYR A 530 49.89 46.67 16.23
N LYS A 531 50.22 45.37 16.35
CA LYS A 531 51.61 44.88 16.49
C LYS A 531 52.42 44.97 15.19
N ILE A 532 51.76 44.93 14.03
CA ILE A 532 52.41 45.03 12.71
C ILE A 532 52.68 46.50 12.33
N ILE A 533 51.94 47.46 12.87
CA ILE A 533 52.11 48.89 12.57
C ILE A 533 53.25 49.55 13.39
N TYR A 534 53.76 48.88 14.43
CA TYR A 534 54.83 49.38 15.31
C TYR A 534 56.20 48.66 15.16
N LEU A 535 56.37 47.89 14.09
CA LEU A 535 57.67 47.37 13.62
C LEU A 535 57.98 48.01 12.26
#